data_AF-A0A1C0B240-F1
#
_entry.id   AF-A0A1C0B240-F1
#
_cell.length_a   1.000
_cell.length_b   1.000
_cell.length_c   1.000
_cell.angle_alpha   90.00
_cell.angle_beta   90.00
_cell.angle_gamma   90.00
#
_symmetry.space_group_name_H-M   'P 1'
#
loop_
_entity.id
_entity.type
_entity.pdbx_description
1 polymer ?
#
loop_
_entity_poly.entity_id
_entity_poly.type
_entity_poly.pdbx_seq_one_letter_code
_entity_poly.pdbx_strand_id
1 'polypeptide(L)'
;MKLFTKITISFLVVLSLISIILFYKSLTSNNEYKKTWQEVQELLRNGDVSYNSEPIIQAENKLSLWLDNNKDSNDKETLAKFLYQRANVYIVLGKPNKAIYDLEKAIQYDPIGENQLGICFMKKQLSINSYDLQDCYLKAVEIFRLKNTSLSNPNYLISLILSGDKSAITKYKNLISSTKNIYIKENYIIAIKSYLNKEDCLEILEICEDD
;
A
#
# COMPACT_ATOMS: atom_id res chain seq x y z
N MET A 1 3.82 -5.78 -23.31
CA MET A 1 3.05 -4.65 -22.71
C MET A 1 1.74 -5.06 -22.01
N LYS A 2 1.02 -6.11 -22.43
CA LYS A 2 -0.23 -6.58 -21.77
C LYS A 2 -0.04 -7.49 -20.54
N LEU A 3 1.15 -8.08 -20.35
CA LEU A 3 1.45 -9.01 -19.25
C LEU A 3 1.79 -8.24 -17.95
N PHE A 4 2.60 -7.19 -18.07
CA PHE A 4 2.92 -6.25 -16.99
C PHE A 4 1.67 -5.63 -16.34
N THR A 5 0.61 -5.39 -17.12
CA THR A 5 -0.64 -4.78 -16.64
C THR A 5 -1.48 -5.73 -15.79
N LYS A 6 -1.42 -7.05 -16.03
CA LYS A 6 -2.17 -8.04 -15.22
C LYS A 6 -1.52 -8.25 -13.85
N ILE A 7 -0.19 -8.30 -13.80
CA ILE A 7 0.55 -8.52 -12.55
C ILE A 7 0.39 -7.32 -11.61
N THR A 8 0.42 -6.08 -12.12
CA THR A 8 0.19 -4.87 -11.30
C THR A 8 -1.22 -4.75 -10.71
N ILE A 9 -2.25 -5.30 -11.37
CA ILE A 9 -3.65 -5.20 -10.90
C ILE A 9 -3.94 -6.23 -9.80
N SER A 10 -3.44 -7.47 -9.93
CA SER A 10 -3.56 -8.49 -8.87
C SER A 10 -2.78 -8.12 -7.60
N PHE A 11 -1.75 -7.29 -7.75
CA PHE A 11 -0.83 -6.86 -6.71
C PHE A 11 -1.38 -5.79 -5.75
N LEU A 12 -2.23 -4.88 -6.22
CA LEU A 12 -2.74 -3.73 -5.46
C LEU A 12 -4.00 -4.05 -4.64
N VAL A 13 -4.76 -5.06 -5.07
CA VAL A 13 -5.95 -5.58 -4.36
C VAL A 13 -5.54 -6.29 -3.05
N VAL A 14 -4.33 -6.83 -2.99
CA VAL A 14 -3.84 -7.62 -1.86
C VAL A 14 -3.40 -6.75 -0.67
N LEU A 15 -2.71 -5.63 -0.93
CA LEU A 15 -2.27 -4.70 0.12
C LEU A 15 -3.44 -3.94 0.76
N SER A 16 -4.53 -3.74 0.00
CA SER A 16 -5.76 -3.14 0.52
C SER A 16 -6.60 -4.16 1.31
N LEU A 17 -6.82 -5.39 0.84
CA LEU A 17 -7.75 -6.33 1.50
C LEU A 17 -7.31 -6.83 2.90
N ILE A 18 -6.01 -6.98 3.17
CA ILE A 18 -5.54 -7.41 4.51
C ILE A 18 -5.53 -6.24 5.50
N SER A 19 -5.11 -5.05 5.07
CA SER A 19 -5.21 -3.85 5.90
C SER A 19 -6.69 -3.51 6.21
N ILE A 20 -7.60 -3.82 5.29
CA ILE A 20 -9.05 -3.73 5.47
C ILE A 20 -9.62 -4.62 6.59
N ILE A 21 -9.20 -5.89 6.68
CA ILE A 21 -9.77 -6.84 7.65
C ILE A 21 -9.26 -6.57 9.08
N LEU A 22 -8.00 -6.17 9.23
CA LEU A 22 -7.41 -5.90 10.55
C LEU A 22 -7.80 -4.52 11.10
N PHE A 23 -8.13 -3.55 10.25
CA PHE A 23 -8.47 -2.18 10.63
C PHE A 23 -9.94 -1.97 11.03
N TYR A 24 -10.85 -2.83 10.54
CA TYR A 24 -12.29 -2.78 10.84
C TYR A 24 -12.62 -2.91 12.34
N LYS A 25 -11.68 -3.46 13.13
CA LYS A 25 -11.84 -3.69 14.57
C LYS A 25 -11.56 -2.43 15.42
N SER A 26 -11.00 -1.37 14.84
CA SER A 26 -10.46 -0.21 15.58
C SER A 26 -11.33 1.06 15.54
N LEU A 27 -12.46 1.11 14.82
CA LEU A 27 -13.15 2.38 14.53
C LEU A 27 -14.61 2.41 14.99
N THR A 28 -14.89 3.29 15.97
CA THR A 28 -16.22 3.49 16.57
C THR A 28 -16.73 4.94 16.57
N SER A 29 -16.16 5.92 15.84
CA SER A 29 -16.59 7.33 16.03
C SER A 29 -17.12 8.13 14.82
N ASN A 30 -17.06 7.66 13.56
CA ASN A 30 -17.61 8.46 12.45
C ASN A 30 -18.47 7.62 11.48
N ASN A 31 -19.79 7.76 11.59
CA ASN A 31 -20.78 7.04 10.78
C ASN A 31 -20.67 7.36 9.29
N GLU A 32 -20.21 8.57 8.93
CA GLU A 32 -20.10 9.00 7.54
C GLU A 32 -18.88 8.36 6.85
N TYR A 33 -17.71 8.36 7.51
CA TYR A 33 -16.53 7.61 7.04
C TYR A 33 -16.89 6.15 6.77
N LYS A 34 -17.54 5.50 7.73
CA LYS A 34 -17.89 4.08 7.64
C LYS A 34 -18.80 3.81 6.45
N LYS A 35 -19.79 4.68 6.23
CA LYS A 35 -20.73 4.57 5.10
C LYS A 35 -20.03 4.77 3.76
N THR A 36 -19.31 5.87 3.56
CA THR A 36 -18.61 6.14 2.29
C THR A 36 -17.59 5.04 2.00
N TRP A 37 -16.90 4.54 3.03
CA TRP A 37 -15.96 3.45 2.88
C TRP A 37 -16.64 2.14 2.49
N GLN A 38 -17.73 1.76 3.16
CA GLN A 38 -18.51 0.57 2.79
C GLN A 38 -18.97 0.63 1.34
N GLU A 39 -19.44 1.79 0.88
CA GLU A 39 -19.85 1.98 -0.51
C GLU A 39 -18.67 1.82 -1.49
N VAL A 40 -17.49 2.36 -1.16
CA VAL A 40 -16.28 2.17 -1.97
C VAL A 40 -15.88 0.69 -2.00
N GLN A 41 -15.94 -0.02 -0.87
CA GLN A 41 -15.64 -1.45 -0.82
C GLN A 41 -16.63 -2.28 -1.63
N GLU A 42 -17.92 -1.96 -1.59
CA GLU A 42 -18.92 -2.65 -2.40
C GLU A 42 -18.69 -2.43 -3.90
N LEU A 43 -18.33 -1.21 -4.31
CA LEU A 43 -17.94 -0.91 -5.69
C LEU A 43 -16.73 -1.74 -6.12
N LEU A 44 -15.68 -1.79 -5.29
CA LEU A 44 -14.46 -2.55 -5.58
C LEU A 44 -14.69 -4.08 -5.56
N ARG A 45 -15.59 -4.58 -4.72
CA ARG A 45 -15.88 -6.01 -4.58
C ARG A 45 -16.77 -6.54 -5.71
N ASN A 46 -17.78 -5.76 -6.11
CA ASN A 46 -18.78 -6.19 -7.08
C ASN A 46 -18.39 -5.82 -8.53
N GLY A 47 -17.39 -4.96 -8.69
CA GLY A 47 -16.86 -4.54 -9.99
C GLY A 47 -15.84 -5.51 -10.58
N ASP A 48 -15.79 -5.59 -11.91
CA ASP A 48 -14.57 -6.02 -12.58
C ASP A 48 -13.45 -5.03 -12.20
N VAL A 49 -12.41 -5.49 -11.49
CA VAL A 49 -11.28 -4.63 -11.05
C VAL A 49 -10.31 -4.34 -12.20
N SER A 50 -10.79 -4.48 -13.45
CA SER A 50 -10.04 -4.08 -14.63
C SER A 50 -9.76 -2.58 -14.62
N TYR A 51 -8.60 -2.22 -15.16
CA TYR A 51 -8.15 -0.85 -15.29
C TYR A 51 -9.22 0.02 -15.98
N ASN A 52 -9.59 1.16 -15.37
CA ASN A 52 -10.68 2.05 -15.79
C ASN A 52 -12.09 1.46 -15.76
N SER A 53 -12.35 0.46 -14.92
CA SER A 53 -13.73 0.04 -14.71
C SER A 53 -14.55 1.13 -14.02
N GLU A 54 -15.83 1.20 -14.40
CA GLU A 54 -16.80 2.15 -13.87
C GLU A 54 -16.80 2.21 -12.32
N PRO A 55 -16.70 1.09 -11.58
CA PRO A 55 -16.66 1.12 -10.12
C PRO A 55 -15.44 1.84 -9.52
N ILE A 56 -14.28 1.76 -10.17
CA ILE A 56 -13.05 2.42 -9.69
C ILE A 56 -13.15 3.93 -9.92
N ILE A 57 -13.72 4.36 -11.05
CA ILE A 57 -13.97 5.78 -11.34
C ILE A 57 -15.00 6.35 -10.36
N GLN A 58 -16.07 5.59 -10.05
CA GLN A 58 -17.04 6.00 -9.04
C GLN A 58 -16.41 6.13 -7.64
N ALA A 59 -15.49 5.23 -7.28
CA ALA A 59 -14.73 5.35 -6.04
C ALA A 59 -13.85 6.62 -6.00
N GLU A 60 -13.13 6.93 -7.09
CA GLU A 60 -12.35 8.17 -7.23
C GLU A 60 -13.23 9.40 -6.98
N ASN A 61 -14.41 9.45 -7.61
CA ASN A 61 -15.33 10.57 -7.53
C ASN A 61 -15.91 10.73 -6.11
N LYS A 62 -16.34 9.64 -5.47
CA LYS A 62 -16.87 9.68 -4.10
C LYS A 62 -15.82 10.16 -3.10
N LEU A 63 -14.60 9.63 -3.18
CA LEU A 63 -13.51 10.02 -2.29
C LEU A 63 -13.13 11.49 -2.51
N SER A 64 -13.11 11.96 -3.76
CA SER A 64 -12.80 13.35 -4.08
C SER A 64 -13.86 14.31 -3.54
N LEU A 65 -15.15 14.00 -3.75
CA LEU A 65 -16.25 14.81 -3.21
C LEU A 65 -16.18 14.91 -1.68
N TRP A 66 -15.90 13.80 -1.00
CA TRP A 66 -15.78 13.81 0.46
C TRP A 66 -14.59 14.68 0.91
N LEU A 67 -13.43 14.53 0.27
CA LEU A 67 -12.24 15.32 0.60
C LEU A 67 -12.45 16.82 0.36
N ASP A 68 -13.14 17.20 -0.72
CA ASP A 68 -13.45 18.60 -1.04
C ASP A 68 -14.39 19.21 0.01
N ASN A 69 -15.41 18.46 0.43
CA ASN A 69 -16.35 18.88 1.47
C ASN A 69 -15.73 18.95 2.88
N ASN A 70 -14.63 18.23 3.11
CA ASN A 70 -14.00 18.09 4.43
C ASN A 70 -12.59 18.68 4.53
N LYS A 71 -12.12 19.43 3.52
CA LYS A 71 -10.74 19.95 3.46
C LYS A 71 -10.34 20.77 4.69
N ASP A 72 -11.30 21.48 5.28
CA ASP A 72 -11.12 22.34 6.47
C ASP A 72 -11.44 21.61 7.78
N SER A 73 -11.71 20.30 7.74
CA SER A 73 -12.01 19.50 8.92
C SER A 73 -10.85 19.48 9.92
N ASN A 74 -11.19 19.53 11.20
CA ASN A 74 -10.25 19.37 12.31
C ASN A 74 -9.88 17.89 12.53
N ASP A 75 -10.64 16.94 11.97
CA ASP A 75 -10.34 15.51 12.03
C ASP A 75 -9.27 15.13 11.00
N LYS A 76 -8.02 15.46 11.32
CA LYS A 76 -6.87 15.21 10.45
C LYS A 76 -6.59 13.71 10.26
N GLU A 77 -6.91 12.89 11.26
CA GLU A 77 -6.75 11.44 11.17
C GLU A 77 -7.69 10.85 10.12
N THR A 78 -8.97 11.24 10.11
CA THR A 78 -9.91 10.79 9.07
C THR A 78 -9.53 11.33 7.68
N LEU A 79 -9.07 12.58 7.59
CA LEU A 79 -8.55 13.14 6.34
C LEU A 79 -7.38 12.32 5.78
N ALA A 80 -6.42 11.93 6.63
CA ALA A 80 -5.29 11.10 6.24
C ALA A 80 -5.75 9.76 5.64
N LYS A 81 -6.77 9.14 6.25
CA LYS A 81 -7.34 7.87 5.76
C LYS A 81 -7.99 8.03 4.40
N PHE A 82 -8.83 9.04 4.19
CA PHE A 82 -9.47 9.27 2.89
C PHE A 82 -8.45 9.58 1.78
N LEU A 83 -7.42 10.36 2.10
CA LEU A 83 -6.31 10.62 1.17
C LEU A 83 -5.57 9.32 0.80
N TYR A 84 -5.23 8.48 1.79
CA TYR A 84 -4.63 7.18 1.54
C TYR A 84 -5.50 6.30 0.64
N GLN A 85 -6.82 6.25 0.89
CA GLN A 85 -7.72 5.45 0.06
C GLN A 85 -7.81 5.99 -1.37
N ARG A 86 -7.88 7.31 -1.55
CA ARG A 86 -7.89 7.90 -2.89
C ARG A 86 -6.57 7.69 -3.61
N ALA A 87 -5.44 7.72 -2.91
CA ALA A 87 -4.16 7.34 -3.45
C ALA A 87 -4.19 5.90 -4.00
N ASN A 88 -4.70 4.93 -3.23
CA ASN A 88 -4.83 3.56 -3.70
C ASN A 88 -5.67 3.45 -4.98
N VAL A 89 -6.79 4.17 -5.05
CA VAL A 89 -7.61 4.27 -6.27
C VAL A 89 -6.79 4.86 -7.44
N TYR A 90 -6.01 5.91 -7.19
CA TYR A 90 -5.12 6.48 -8.20
C TYR A 90 -4.03 5.51 -8.68
N ILE A 91 -3.47 4.68 -7.80
CA ILE A 91 -2.49 3.67 -8.20
C ILE A 91 -3.15 2.66 -9.16
N VAL A 92 -4.34 2.17 -8.82
CA VAL A 92 -5.10 1.24 -9.69
C VAL A 92 -5.45 1.88 -11.03
N LEU A 93 -5.79 3.17 -11.04
CA LEU A 93 -6.07 3.94 -12.24
C LEU A 93 -4.81 4.38 -13.01
N GLY A 94 -3.61 3.96 -12.60
CA GLY A 94 -2.36 4.33 -13.29
C GLY A 94 -2.08 5.84 -13.24
N LYS A 95 -2.49 6.52 -12.17
CA LYS A 95 -2.28 7.95 -11.90
C LYS A 95 -1.23 8.15 -10.78
N PRO A 96 0.03 7.71 -10.95
CA PRO A 96 1.03 7.66 -9.87
C PRO A 96 1.35 9.03 -9.26
N ASN A 97 1.38 10.10 -10.06
CA ASN A 97 1.63 11.46 -9.54
C ASN A 97 0.53 11.92 -8.58
N LYS A 98 -0.74 11.61 -8.88
CA LYS A 98 -1.85 11.94 -7.99
C LYS A 98 -1.83 11.07 -6.72
N ALA A 99 -1.46 9.80 -6.86
CA ALA A 99 -1.27 8.92 -5.71
C ALA A 99 -0.17 9.43 -4.77
N ILE A 100 1.00 9.80 -5.30
CA ILE A 100 2.09 10.40 -4.51
C ILE A 100 1.61 11.64 -3.77
N TYR A 101 0.94 12.56 -4.47
CA TYR A 101 0.41 13.78 -3.87
C TYR A 101 -0.51 13.49 -2.68
N ASP A 102 -1.46 12.55 -2.83
CA ASP A 102 -2.38 12.19 -1.76
C ASP A 102 -1.67 11.48 -0.59
N LEU A 103 -0.69 10.62 -0.86
CA LEU A 103 0.11 9.98 0.19
C LEU A 103 0.96 11.00 0.97
N GLU A 104 1.58 11.96 0.28
CA GLU A 104 2.34 13.03 0.90
C GLU A 104 1.44 13.89 1.80
N LYS A 105 0.22 14.20 1.35
CA LYS A 105 -0.78 14.89 2.16
C LYS A 105 -1.25 14.05 3.35
N ALA A 106 -1.45 12.74 3.17
CA ALA A 106 -1.84 11.85 4.25
C ALA A 106 -0.77 11.80 5.35
N ILE A 107 0.51 11.70 4.98
CA ILE A 107 1.64 11.67 5.93
C ILE A 107 1.76 12.98 6.71
N GLN A 108 1.41 14.13 6.12
CA GLN A 108 1.38 15.42 6.83
C GLN A 108 0.37 15.43 7.99
N TYR A 109 -0.70 14.62 7.89
CA TYR A 109 -1.75 14.54 8.91
C TYR A 109 -1.54 13.39 9.90
N ASP A 110 -1.23 12.20 9.40
CA ASP A 110 -0.87 11.04 10.21
C ASP A 110 0.28 10.28 9.54
N PRO A 111 1.50 10.36 10.09
CA PRO A 111 2.66 9.66 9.55
C PRO A 111 2.47 8.13 9.64
N ILE A 112 2.23 7.49 8.50
CA ILE A 112 2.08 6.03 8.39
C ILE A 112 3.19 5.49 7.50
N GLY A 113 3.89 4.44 7.97
CA GLY A 113 5.05 3.87 7.26
C GLY A 113 4.65 3.27 5.93
N GLU A 114 3.46 2.66 5.84
CA GLU A 114 2.87 2.15 4.62
C GLU A 114 2.66 3.25 3.57
N ASN A 115 2.26 4.47 3.97
CA ASN A 115 2.07 5.57 3.04
C ASN A 115 3.40 6.00 2.43
N GLN A 116 4.44 6.13 3.27
CA GLN A 116 5.78 6.49 2.81
C GLN A 116 6.35 5.40 1.89
N LEU A 117 6.17 4.13 2.24
CA LEU A 117 6.58 3.01 1.40
C LEU A 117 5.86 3.03 0.04
N GLY A 118 4.56 3.33 0.02
CA GLY A 118 3.78 3.52 -1.20
C GLY A 118 4.34 4.63 -2.10
N ILE A 119 4.74 5.77 -1.53
CA ILE A 119 5.42 6.85 -2.27
C ILE A 119 6.70 6.31 -2.92
N CYS A 120 7.52 5.56 -2.19
CA CYS A 120 8.79 5.05 -2.72
C CYS A 120 8.57 4.12 -3.91
N PHE A 121 7.55 3.25 -3.86
CA PHE A 121 7.22 2.40 -4.99
C PHE A 121 6.73 3.18 -6.20
N MET A 122 5.90 4.20 -6.00
CA MET A 122 5.46 5.06 -7.11
C MET A 122 6.61 5.84 -7.72
N LYS A 123 7.53 6.36 -6.90
CA LYS A 123 8.74 7.05 -7.37
C LYS A 123 9.66 6.11 -8.17
N LYS A 124 9.79 4.85 -7.73
CA LYS A 124 10.53 3.80 -8.46
C LYS A 124 9.90 3.53 -9.83
N GLN A 125 8.57 3.40 -9.90
CA GLN A 125 7.86 3.19 -11.17
C GLN A 125 8.04 4.37 -12.13
N LEU A 126 8.11 5.60 -11.61
CA LEU A 126 8.36 6.81 -12.40
C LEU A 126 9.83 6.99 -12.82
N SER A 127 10.70 6.02 -12.54
CA SER A 127 12.14 6.04 -12.89
C SER A 127 12.88 7.27 -12.34
N ILE A 128 12.49 7.73 -11.15
CA ILE A 128 13.22 8.77 -10.42
C ILE A 128 14.58 8.19 -9.97
N ASN A 129 15.63 9.01 -9.97
CA ASN A 129 17.03 8.62 -9.72
C ASN A 129 17.20 7.70 -8.50
N SER A 130 18.12 6.73 -8.60
CA SER A 130 18.33 5.66 -7.60
C SER A 130 18.70 6.16 -6.19
N TYR A 131 19.42 7.29 -6.09
CA TYR A 131 19.80 7.89 -4.81
C TYR A 131 18.58 8.39 -4.01
N ASP A 132 17.53 8.85 -4.70
CA ASP A 132 16.30 9.33 -4.08
C ASP A 132 15.44 8.18 -3.52
N LEU A 133 15.64 6.95 -4.00
CA LEU A 133 14.85 5.79 -3.56
C LEU A 133 15.36 5.21 -2.23
N GLN A 134 16.67 5.15 -2.02
CA GLN A 134 17.20 4.63 -0.76
C GLN A 134 16.83 5.52 0.43
N ASP A 135 16.97 6.84 0.28
CA ASP A 135 16.51 7.83 1.28
C ASP A 135 14.99 7.71 1.52
N CYS A 136 14.21 7.48 0.46
CA CYS A 136 12.78 7.25 0.59
C CYS A 136 12.46 6.03 1.46
N TYR A 137 13.15 4.90 1.26
CA TYR A 137 12.93 3.69 2.08
C TYR A 137 13.41 3.87 3.52
N LEU A 138 14.50 4.60 3.76
CA LEU A 138 14.95 4.96 5.11
C LEU A 138 13.89 5.77 5.86
N LYS A 139 13.26 6.75 5.20
CA LYS A 139 12.13 7.49 5.79
C LYS A 139 10.95 6.58 6.15
N ALA A 140 10.65 5.57 5.33
CA ALA A 140 9.60 4.60 5.67
C ALA A 140 9.96 3.81 6.94
N VAL A 141 11.21 3.34 7.04
CA VAL A 141 11.74 2.63 8.23
C VAL A 141 11.63 3.49 9.49
N GLU A 142 11.99 4.77 9.41
CA GLU A 142 11.90 5.71 10.54
C GLU A 142 10.46 5.86 11.02
N ILE A 143 9.50 6.05 10.10
CA ILE A 143 8.09 6.16 10.47
C ILE A 143 7.59 4.86 11.12
N PHE A 144 7.94 3.69 10.57
CA PHE A 144 7.59 2.41 11.18
C PHE A 144 8.13 2.27 12.61
N ARG A 145 9.38 2.69 12.85
CA ARG A 145 10.00 2.70 14.18
C ARG A 145 9.29 3.65 15.14
N LEU A 146 9.00 4.87 14.71
CA LEU A 146 8.28 5.87 15.52
C LEU A 146 6.89 5.38 15.95
N LYS A 147 6.22 4.60 15.10
CA LYS A 147 4.92 3.97 15.41
C LYS A 147 5.03 2.65 16.20
N ASN A 148 6.23 2.25 16.65
CA ASN A 148 6.50 0.98 17.32
C ASN A 148 5.98 -0.24 16.53
N THR A 149 6.14 -0.20 15.21
CA THR A 149 5.62 -1.24 14.33
C THR A 149 6.37 -2.56 14.55
N SER A 150 5.63 -3.64 14.76
CA SER A 150 6.19 -4.98 14.96
C SER A 150 6.97 -5.47 13.74
N LEU A 151 8.03 -6.24 13.98
CA LEU A 151 8.76 -6.99 12.93
C LEU A 151 7.92 -8.13 12.31
N SER A 152 6.69 -8.34 12.77
CA SER A 152 5.70 -9.17 12.07
C SER A 152 4.96 -8.43 10.95
N ASN A 153 5.19 -7.11 10.80
CA ASN A 153 4.64 -6.33 9.68
C ASN A 153 5.51 -6.55 8.42
N PRO A 154 4.97 -7.14 7.34
CA PRO A 154 5.72 -7.40 6.11
C PRO A 154 6.20 -6.11 5.43
N ASN A 155 5.43 -5.04 5.46
CA ASN A 155 5.80 -3.76 4.84
C ASN A 155 7.01 -3.14 5.56
N TYR A 156 7.06 -3.28 6.88
CA TYR A 156 8.23 -2.84 7.64
C TYR A 156 9.47 -3.65 7.27
N LEU A 157 9.37 -4.98 7.21
CA LEU A 157 10.49 -5.82 6.79
C LEU A 157 10.95 -5.53 5.35
N ILE A 158 10.02 -5.30 4.41
CA ILE A 158 10.36 -4.89 3.04
C ILE A 158 11.10 -3.55 3.04
N SER A 159 10.65 -2.56 3.83
CA SER A 159 11.34 -1.27 3.92
C SER A 159 12.76 -1.39 4.48
N LEU A 160 13.00 -2.30 5.43
CA LEU A 160 14.34 -2.61 5.94
C LEU A 160 15.22 -3.22 4.84
N ILE A 161 14.73 -4.22 4.11
CA ILE A 161 15.48 -4.85 3.02
C ILE A 161 15.85 -3.82 1.95
N LEU A 162 14.87 -3.02 1.51
CA LEU A 162 15.05 -2.02 0.44
C LEU A 162 15.91 -0.83 0.85
N SER A 163 16.03 -0.53 2.14
CA SER A 163 16.97 0.47 2.66
C SER A 163 18.41 -0.07 2.83
N GLY A 164 18.60 -1.39 2.71
CA GLY A 164 19.90 -2.07 2.76
C GLY A 164 20.11 -2.97 3.99
N ASP A 165 19.16 -3.09 4.91
CA ASP A 165 19.25 -4.00 6.07
C ASP A 165 18.90 -5.44 5.67
N LYS A 166 19.91 -6.17 5.18
CA LYS A 166 19.78 -7.58 4.78
C LYS A 166 19.42 -8.51 5.95
N SER A 167 19.59 -8.09 7.21
CA SER A 167 19.18 -8.92 8.36
C SER A 167 17.66 -9.16 8.41
N ALA A 168 16.88 -8.30 7.74
CA ALA A 168 15.44 -8.42 7.61
C ALA A 168 15.01 -9.58 6.69
N ILE A 169 15.87 -10.08 5.81
CA ILE A 169 15.59 -11.24 4.94
C ILE A 169 15.24 -12.47 5.77
N THR A 170 16.07 -12.82 6.75
CA THR A 170 15.83 -13.96 7.65
C THR A 170 14.53 -13.80 8.44
N LYS A 171 14.23 -12.56 8.88
CA LYS A 171 12.97 -12.26 9.59
C LYS A 171 11.76 -12.46 8.67
N TYR A 172 11.85 -12.03 7.41
CA TYR A 172 10.78 -12.19 6.43
C TYR A 172 10.55 -13.66 6.07
N LYS A 173 11.62 -14.45 5.88
CA LYS A 173 11.54 -15.91 5.70
C LYS A 173 10.78 -16.57 6.85
N ASN A 174 11.15 -16.24 8.09
CA ASN A 174 10.49 -16.79 9.27
C ASN A 174 9.01 -16.38 9.34
N LEU A 175 8.69 -15.14 8.97
CA LEU A 175 7.31 -14.66 8.88
C LEU A 175 6.49 -15.49 7.89
N ILE A 176 7.02 -15.75 6.69
CA ILE A 176 6.35 -16.60 5.69
C ILE A 176 6.15 -18.02 6.21
N SER A 177 7.19 -18.64 6.75
CA SER A 177 7.15 -20.03 7.21
C SER A 177 6.23 -20.24 8.40
N SER A 178 6.10 -19.25 9.29
CA SER A 178 5.20 -19.31 10.44
C SER A 178 3.75 -18.92 10.12
N THR A 179 3.48 -18.31 8.96
CA THR A 179 2.14 -17.88 8.56
C THR A 179 1.29 -19.08 8.13
N LYS A 180 0.32 -19.46 8.97
CA LYS A 180 -0.61 -20.59 8.71
C LYS A 180 -1.70 -20.25 7.69
N ASN A 181 -2.09 -18.98 7.58
CA ASN A 181 -3.14 -18.58 6.65
C ASN A 181 -2.56 -18.50 5.23
N ILE A 182 -3.01 -19.40 4.35
CA ILE A 182 -2.53 -19.53 2.98
C ILE A 182 -2.65 -18.21 2.20
N TYR A 183 -3.77 -17.49 2.34
CA TYR A 183 -3.99 -16.23 1.64
C TYR A 183 -3.04 -15.13 2.10
N ILE A 184 -2.79 -15.03 3.41
CA ILE A 184 -1.82 -14.07 3.95
C ILE A 184 -0.41 -14.42 3.45
N LYS A 185 -0.07 -15.70 3.42
CA LYS A 185 1.22 -16.18 2.94
C LYS A 185 1.43 -15.87 1.45
N GLU A 186 0.43 -16.14 0.61
CA GLU A 186 0.46 -15.78 -0.82
C GLU A 186 0.66 -14.28 -1.01
N ASN A 187 -0.01 -13.47 -0.20
CA ASN A 187 0.13 -12.03 -0.24
C ASN A 187 1.54 -11.54 0.12
N TYR A 188 2.21 -12.20 1.06
CA TYR A 188 3.61 -11.93 1.38
C TYR A 188 4.56 -12.30 0.25
N ILE A 189 4.30 -13.44 -0.42
CA ILE A 189 5.09 -13.92 -1.57
C ILE A 189 4.95 -12.94 -2.74
N ILE A 190 3.72 -12.51 -3.02
CA ILE A 190 3.40 -11.53 -4.05
C ILE A 190 4.17 -10.22 -3.78
N ALA A 191 4.13 -9.70 -2.55
CA ALA A 191 4.87 -8.49 -2.15
C ALA A 191 6.38 -8.61 -2.41
N ILE A 192 6.99 -9.74 -2.09
CA ILE A 192 8.42 -9.98 -2.36
C ILE A 192 8.71 -9.92 -3.85
N LYS A 193 7.97 -10.70 -4.66
CA LYS A 193 8.20 -10.83 -6.10
C LYS A 193 8.15 -9.48 -6.81
N SER A 194 7.26 -8.59 -6.39
CA SER A 194 7.05 -7.32 -7.09
C SER A 194 7.91 -6.17 -6.58
N TYR A 195 8.39 -6.20 -5.33
CA TYR A 195 9.11 -5.06 -4.76
C TYR A 195 10.62 -5.26 -4.66
N LEU A 196 11.05 -6.49 -4.37
CA LEU A 196 12.46 -6.79 -4.19
C LEU A 196 13.14 -7.02 -5.53
N ASN A 197 14.44 -6.77 -5.59
CA ASN A 197 15.23 -7.18 -6.75
C ASN A 197 15.31 -8.72 -6.80
N LYS A 198 15.73 -9.26 -7.94
CA LYS A 198 15.81 -10.71 -8.16
C LYS A 198 16.68 -11.42 -7.12
N GLU A 199 17.80 -10.82 -6.70
CA GLU A 199 18.72 -11.41 -5.72
C GLU A 199 18.04 -11.58 -4.35
N ASP A 200 17.46 -10.50 -3.80
CA ASP A 200 16.76 -10.49 -2.53
C ASP A 200 15.51 -11.39 -2.55
N CYS A 201 14.81 -11.40 -3.68
CA CYS A 201 13.66 -12.26 -3.90
C CYS A 201 14.07 -13.74 -3.83
N LEU A 202 15.10 -14.14 -4.60
CA LEU A 202 15.61 -15.51 -4.63
C LEU A 202 16.14 -15.92 -3.26
N GLU A 203 16.79 -15.01 -2.55
CA GLU A 203 17.25 -15.29 -1.21
C GLU A 203 16.06 -15.68 -0.33
N ILE A 204 14.93 -14.96 -0.39
CA ILE A 204 13.75 -15.24 0.45
C ILE A 204 12.95 -16.47 0.02
N LEU A 205 12.65 -16.61 -1.27
CA LEU A 205 11.67 -17.57 -1.78
C LEU A 205 12.27 -18.81 -2.44
N GLU A 206 13.59 -18.85 -2.65
CA GLU A 206 14.32 -19.88 -3.42
C GLU A 206 13.95 -19.94 -4.92
N ILE A 207 12.74 -19.51 -5.28
CA ILE A 207 12.24 -19.38 -6.65
C ILE A 207 11.62 -17.99 -6.82
N CYS A 208 12.19 -17.22 -7.76
CA CYS A 208 11.60 -15.99 -8.25
C CYS A 208 11.50 -16.07 -9.77
N GLU A 209 10.30 -15.81 -10.27
CA GLU A 209 10.05 -15.75 -11.70
C GLU A 209 10.78 -14.53 -12.29
N ASP A 210 11.32 -14.71 -13.48
CA ASP A 210 11.83 -13.61 -14.29
C ASP A 210 10.62 -12.91 -14.95
N ASP A 211 10.49 -11.61 -14.72
CA ASP A 211 9.54 -10.73 -15.43
C ASP A 211 9.84 -10.67 -16.95
#